data_AF-I1X8L6-F1
#
_entry.id   AF-I1X8L6-F1
#
_cell.length_a   1.000
_cell.length_b   1.000
_cell.length_c   1.000
_cell.angle_alpha   90.00
_cell.angle_beta   90.00
_cell.angle_gamma   90.00
#
_symmetry.space_group_name_H-M   'P 1'
#
loop_
_entity.id
_entity.type
_entity.pdbx_description
1 polymer ?
#
loop_
_entity_poly.entity_id
_entity_poly.type
_entity_poly.pdbx_seq_one_letter_code
_entity_poly.pdbx_strand_id
1 'polypeptide(L)' 'FYVPRDENGKFKRYDSVGESHEDVVKAMRTLTPTHVVFNGKVGALTGKNALTAKVGETVLIVHSRANRDTRPHLIGG' A
#
# COMPACT_ATOMS: atom_id res chain seq x y z
N PHE A 1 0.16 -2.36 -4.22
CA PHE A 1 1.31 -2.77 -5.05
C PHE A 1 1.16 -4.21 -5.47
N TYR A 2 1.55 -4.49 -6.71
CA TYR A 2 1.68 -5.83 -7.28
C TYR A 2 3.17 -6.04 -7.54
N VAL A 3 3.87 -6.70 -6.61
CA VAL A 3 5.33 -6.92 -6.68
C VAL A 3 5.57 -8.38 -7.08
N PRO A 4 6.17 -8.65 -8.25
CA PRO A 4 6.40 -10.02 -8.70
C PRO A 4 7.30 -10.83 -7.76
N ARG A 5 7.13 -12.16 -7.76
CA ARG A 5 7.96 -13.12 -7.01
C ARG A 5 8.69 -14.05 -7.97
N ASP A 6 9.86 -14.54 -7.55
CA ASP A 6 10.59 -15.60 -8.24
C ASP A 6 10.03 -16.99 -7.90
N GLU A 7 10.63 -18.03 -8.48
CA GLU A 7 10.24 -19.44 -8.29
C GLU A 7 10.37 -19.90 -6.83
N ASN A 8 11.24 -19.25 -6.05
CA ASN A 8 11.44 -19.51 -4.63
C ASN A 8 10.52 -18.67 -3.73
N GLY A 9 9.62 -17.86 -4.32
CA GLY A 9 8.67 -17.01 -3.62
C GLY A 9 9.25 -15.68 -3.10
N LYS A 10 10.51 -15.35 -3.41
CA LYS A 10 11.14 -14.08 -3.02
C LYS A 10 10.72 -12.97 -3.97
N PHE A 11 10.54 -11.75 -3.45
CA PHE A 11 10.21 -10.60 -4.30
C PHE A 11 11.37 -10.24 -5.23
N LYS A 12 11.06 -10.09 -6.52
CA LYS A 12 12.03 -9.74 -7.56
C LYS A 12 12.48 -8.28 -7.43
N ARG A 13 13.73 -8.02 -7.82
CA ARG A 13 14.28 -6.67 -8.06
C ARG A 13 14.66 -6.59 -9.54
N TYR A 14 14.57 -5.39 -10.08
CA TYR A 14 14.83 -5.09 -11.49
C TYR A 14 15.77 -3.89 -11.56
N ASP A 15 16.62 -3.84 -12.59
CA ASP A 15 17.59 -2.76 -12.75
C ASP A 15 16.93 -1.52 -13.38
N SER A 16 15.84 -1.72 -14.11
CA SER A 16 15.04 -0.65 -14.70
C SER A 16 13.53 -0.89 -14.56
N VAL A 17 12.74 0.18 -14.72
CA VAL A 17 11.27 0.09 -14.73
C VAL A 17 10.77 -0.74 -15.91
N GLY A 18 11.42 -0.63 -17.07
CA GLY A 18 11.05 -1.35 -18.30
C GLY A 18 11.12 -2.87 -18.13
N GLU A 19 12.18 -3.37 -17.50
CA GLU A 19 12.35 -4.81 -17.23
C GLU A 19 11.26 -5.38 -16.32
N SER A 20 10.69 -4.57 -15.43
CA SER A 20 9.62 -5.03 -14.53
C SER A 20 8.25 -5.13 -15.19
N HIS A 21 8.07 -4.53 -16.38
CA HIS A 21 6.75 -4.24 -16.93
C HIS A 21 5.89 -5.49 -17.12
N GLU A 22 6.38 -6.49 -17.84
CA GLU A 22 5.60 -7.70 -18.14
C GLU A 22 5.23 -8.48 -16.87
N ASP A 23 6.17 -8.63 -15.95
CA ASP A 23 5.96 -9.33 -14.69
C ASP A 23 4.97 -8.60 -13.78
N VAL A 24 5.05 -7.26 -13.72
CA VAL A 24 4.10 -6.43 -12.98
C VAL A 24 2.70 -6.54 -13.59
N VAL A 25 2.57 -6.47 -14.92
CA VAL A 25 1.28 -6.65 -15.61
C VAL A 25 0.70 -8.04 -15.32
N LYS A 26 1.52 -9.09 -15.37
CA LYS A 26 1.12 -10.46 -15.02
C LYS A 26 0.65 -10.55 -13.57
N ALA A 27 1.38 -9.94 -12.63
CA ALA A 27 0.99 -9.89 -11.22
C ALA A 27 -0.32 -9.13 -11.01
N MET A 28 -0.54 -8.01 -11.72
CA MET A 28 -1.77 -7.21 -11.66
C MET A 28 -3.00 -8.00 -12.11
N ARG A 29 -2.86 -8.82 -13.16
CA ARG A 29 -3.96 -9.65 -13.70
C ARG A 29 -4.50 -10.68 -12.72
N THR A 30 -3.77 -10.99 -11.65
CA THR A 30 -4.26 -11.87 -10.56
C THR A 30 -5.26 -11.19 -9.63
N LEU A 31 -5.41 -9.84 -9.74
CA LEU A 31 -6.24 -9.00 -8.87
C LEU A 31 -5.91 -9.09 -7.37
N THR A 32 -4.79 -9.74 -7.03
CA THR A 32 -4.36 -9.98 -5.65
C THR A 32 -3.14 -9.13 -5.34
N PRO A 33 -3.30 -7.97 -4.68
CA PRO A 33 -2.17 -7.10 -4.37
C PRO A 33 -1.28 -7.77 -3.32
N THR A 34 0.02 -7.80 -3.58
CA THR A 34 1.02 -8.25 -2.60
C THR A 34 1.17 -7.33 -1.39
N HIS A 35 0.90 -6.03 -1.57
CA HIS A 35 0.98 -5.04 -0.51
C HIS A 35 -0.12 -3.99 -0.68
N VAL A 36 -0.87 -3.72 0.38
CA VAL A 36 -1.81 -2.59 0.49
C VAL A 36 -1.34 -1.74 1.65
N VAL A 37 -0.90 -0.51 1.38
CA VAL A 37 -0.23 0.34 2.37
C VAL A 37 -0.71 1.77 2.26
N PHE A 38 -0.65 2.50 3.37
CA PHE A 38 -0.82 3.95 3.39
C PHE A 38 0.51 4.65 3.10
N ASN A 39 0.45 5.79 2.43
CA ASN A 39 1.56 6.72 2.18
C ASN A 39 2.87 6.04 1.71
N GLY A 40 2.75 5.03 0.85
CA GLY A 40 3.87 4.46 0.10
C GLY A 40 4.65 3.31 0.74
N LYS A 41 4.48 3.01 2.04
CA LYS A 41 5.16 1.86 2.69
C LYS A 41 4.42 1.31 3.91
N VAL A 42 4.75 0.07 4.30
CA VAL A 42 4.27 -0.53 5.55
C VAL A 42 4.71 0.35 6.73
N GLY A 43 3.77 0.67 7.62
CA GLY A 43 4.04 1.50 8.80
C GLY A 43 4.33 2.98 8.52
N ALA A 44 4.03 3.49 7.32
CA ALA A 44 4.34 4.89 6.96
C ALA A 44 3.78 5.93 7.96
N LEU A 45 2.58 5.69 8.50
CA LEU A 45 1.86 6.55 9.43
C LEU A 45 1.89 6.02 10.87
N THR A 46 3.05 5.50 11.32
CA THR A 46 3.21 4.88 12.65
C THR A 46 4.47 5.39 13.37
N GLY A 47 4.59 5.08 14.66
CA GLY A 47 5.74 5.47 15.49
C GLY A 47 5.91 6.99 15.52
N LYS A 48 7.11 7.47 15.19
CA LYS A 48 7.42 8.91 15.11
C LYS A 48 6.60 9.67 14.05
N ASN A 49 5.97 8.97 13.11
CA ASN A 49 5.13 9.55 12.05
C ASN A 49 3.63 9.28 12.29
N ALA A 50 3.24 8.87 13.51
CA ALA A 50 1.84 8.65 13.84
C ALA A 50 1.04 9.95 13.66
N LEU A 51 -0.20 9.80 13.19
CA LEU A 51 -1.15 10.90 13.19
C LEU A 51 -1.46 11.28 14.65
N THR A 52 -1.55 12.57 14.94
CA THR A 52 -1.83 13.10 16.28
C THR A 52 -3.06 13.99 16.25
N ALA A 53 -3.82 13.97 17.33
CA ALA A 53 -4.91 14.90 17.61
C ALA A 53 -5.00 15.08 19.13
N LYS A 54 -5.75 16.08 19.59
CA LYS A 54 -6.05 16.28 21.03
C LYS A 54 -7.53 16.01 21.31
N VAL A 55 -7.85 15.70 22.57
CA VAL A 55 -9.25 15.59 23.01
C VAL A 55 -9.98 16.92 22.74
N GLY A 56 -11.15 16.83 22.10
CA GLY A 56 -11.94 17.98 21.68
C GLY A 56 -11.57 18.56 20.31
N GLU A 57 -10.53 18.07 19.66
CA GLU A 57 -10.17 18.47 18.30
C GLU A 57 -10.99 17.70 17.25
N THR A 58 -11.53 18.42 16.26
CA THR A 58 -12.17 17.81 15.09
C THR A 58 -11.18 17.71 13.96
N VAL A 59 -10.96 16.51 13.45
CA VAL A 59 -10.00 16.24 12.36
C VAL A 59 -10.72 15.72 11.12
N LEU A 60 -10.40 16.30 9.96
CA LEU A 60 -10.82 15.77 8.66
C LEU A 60 -9.79 14.76 8.14
N ILE A 61 -10.23 13.52 7.91
CA ILE A 61 -9.39 12.46 7.33
C ILE A 61 -9.84 12.20 5.88
N VAL A 62 -9.08 12.72 4.92
CA VAL A 62 -9.31 12.42 3.50
C VAL A 62 -8.63 11.09 3.16
N HIS A 63 -9.41 10.12 2.67
CA HIS A 63 -8.92 8.81 2.27
C HIS A 63 -9.13 8.58 0.77
N SER A 64 -8.07 8.28 0.03
CA SER A 64 -8.15 8.02 -1.40
C SER A 64 -7.62 6.63 -1.79
N ARG A 65 -8.29 6.01 -2.75
CA ARG A 65 -7.86 4.77 -3.40
C ARG A 65 -8.29 4.77 -4.85
N ALA A 66 -7.32 4.81 -5.76
CA ALA A 66 -7.59 4.97 -7.18
C ALA A 66 -7.93 3.67 -7.93
N ASN A 67 -7.51 2.50 -7.44
CA ASN A 67 -7.53 1.26 -8.25
C ASN A 67 -8.28 0.09 -7.61
N ARG A 68 -8.57 0.14 -6.30
CA ARG A 68 -9.24 -0.96 -5.60
C ARG A 68 -9.90 -0.45 -4.35
N ASP A 69 -11.13 -0.89 -4.14
CA ASP A 69 -11.97 -0.57 -3.00
C ASP A 69 -11.25 -0.77 -1.66
N THR A 70 -11.65 0.06 -0.72
CA THR A 70 -11.14 0.11 0.66
C THR A 70 -12.31 0.42 1.59
N ARG A 71 -12.18 0.01 2.85
CA ARG A 71 -13.18 0.23 3.89
C ARG A 71 -12.47 0.84 5.11
N PRO A 72 -12.23 2.16 5.11
CA PRO A 72 -11.52 2.82 6.21
C PRO A 72 -12.28 2.64 7.52
N HIS A 73 -11.55 2.51 8.62
CA HIS A 73 -12.12 2.38 9.95
C HIS A 73 -11.18 3.04 10.96
N LEU A 74 -11.76 3.74 11.94
CA LEU A 74 -11.03 4.27 13.09
C LEU A 74 -11.36 3.39 14.31
N ILE A 75 -10.38 2.62 14.77
CA ILE A 75 -10.55 1.71 15.91
C ILE A 75 -10.76 2.55 17.17
N GLY A 76 -11.91 2.37 17.83
CA GLY A 76 -12.28 3.08 19.06
C GLY A 76 -12.73 4.53 18.88
N GLY A 77 -12.91 4.98 17.63
CA GLY A 77 -13.56 6.26 17.32
C GLY A 77 -15.08 6.19 17.36
#